data_AF-A0A973ZDI4-F1
#
_entry.id   AF-A0A973ZDI4-F1
#
_cell.length_a   1.000
_cell.length_b   1.000
_cell.length_c   1.000
_cell.angle_alpha   90.00
_cell.angle_beta   90.00
_cell.angle_gamma   90.00
#
_symmetry.space_group_name_H-M   'P 1'
#
loop_
_entity.id
_entity.type
_entity.pdbx_description
1 polymer ?
#
loop_
_entity_poly.entity_id
_entity_poly.type
_entity_poly.pdbx_seq_one_letter_code
_entity_poly.pdbx_strand_id
1 'polypeptide(L)'
;MADFSSALAGVKAGAKISRDGWNAPGQWVVLQQGYPNGIPINANTAAATGIPEGTVCRFRPYLMLHTADGSFVPWAPSVTDVLADDWYGLVPSDLMAGVTDWSVYGYCTPCGATAGQPCRYITGDGSPAEQPGTERPAAHFYRERKLS
;
A
#
# COMPACT_ATOMS: atom_id res chain seq x y z
N MET A 1 10.10 8.43 6.65
CA MET A 1 9.69 7.31 5.78
C MET A 1 9.86 6.00 6.51
N ALA A 2 9.12 4.97 6.12
CA ALA A 2 9.02 3.70 6.83
C ALA A 2 9.97 2.64 6.25
N ASP A 3 10.34 1.66 7.06
CA ASP A 3 11.05 0.46 6.60
C ASP A 3 10.10 -0.55 5.92
N PHE A 4 10.67 -1.55 5.24
CA PHE A 4 9.87 -2.58 4.58
C PHE A 4 8.96 -3.35 5.54
N SER A 5 9.41 -3.60 6.77
CA SER A 5 8.63 -4.34 7.78
C SER A 5 7.33 -3.62 8.14
N SER A 6 7.42 -2.30 8.36
CA SER A 6 6.28 -1.44 8.66
C SER A 6 5.35 -1.30 7.45
N ALA A 7 5.92 -1.16 6.25
CA ALA A 7 5.15 -1.12 5.01
C ALA A 7 4.37 -2.43 4.78
N LEU A 8 5.02 -3.58 4.98
CA LEU A 8 4.39 -4.90 4.87
C LEU A 8 3.28 -5.09 5.90
N ALA A 9 3.43 -4.58 7.13
CA ALA A 9 2.37 -4.59 8.12
C ALA A 9 1.15 -3.77 7.65
N GLY A 10 1.39 -2.59 7.07
CA GLY A 10 0.34 -1.78 6.43
C GLY A 10 -0.37 -2.53 5.31
N VAL A 11 0.38 -3.16 4.40
CA VAL A 11 -0.19 -3.96 3.29
C VAL A 11 -1.06 -5.11 3.79
N LYS A 12 -0.62 -5.82 4.85
CA LYS A 12 -1.41 -6.87 5.48
C LYS A 12 -2.71 -6.35 6.10
N ALA A 13 -2.72 -5.08 6.52
CA ALA A 13 -3.91 -4.38 6.99
C ALA A 13 -4.77 -3.79 5.86
N GLY A 14 -4.42 -4.03 4.59
CA GLY A 14 -5.18 -3.56 3.43
C GLY A 14 -4.70 -2.23 2.85
N ALA A 15 -3.61 -1.66 3.36
CA ALA A 15 -3.02 -0.46 2.78
C ALA A 15 -2.39 -0.76 1.41
N LYS A 16 -2.37 0.26 0.57
CA LYS A 16 -1.51 0.31 -0.61
C LYS A 16 -0.19 0.95 -0.20
N ILE A 17 0.95 0.42 -0.63
CA ILE A 17 2.28 0.99 -0.31
C ILE A 17 3.05 1.34 -1.57
N SER A 18 3.96 2.30 -1.46
CA SER A 18 4.86 2.71 -2.53
C SER A 18 6.23 3.06 -1.95
N ARG A 19 7.22 3.21 -2.85
CA ARG A 19 8.57 3.68 -2.54
C ARG A 19 8.88 4.93 -3.33
N ASP A 20 9.61 5.86 -2.70
CA ASP A 20 10.11 7.05 -3.39
C ASP A 20 11.25 6.69 -4.36
N GLY A 21 12.05 5.67 -4.05
CA GLY A 21 13.20 5.24 -4.85
C GLY A 21 12.87 4.30 -6.02
N TRP A 22 11.60 4.11 -6.35
CA TRP A 22 11.24 3.34 -7.55
C TRP A 22 11.52 4.12 -8.84
N ASN A 23 11.71 3.38 -9.93
CA ASN A 23 12.14 3.89 -11.23
C ASN A 23 11.12 4.77 -11.96
N ALA A 24 9.87 4.81 -11.51
CA ALA A 24 8.82 5.62 -12.10
C ALA A 24 7.70 5.89 -11.07
N PRO A 25 7.01 7.03 -11.17
CA PRO A 25 5.90 7.37 -10.30
C PRO A 25 4.67 6.48 -10.59
N GLY A 26 3.69 6.51 -9.68
CA GLY A 26 2.40 5.82 -9.87
C GLY A 26 2.44 4.31 -9.66
N GLN A 27 3.59 3.76 -9.28
CA GLN A 27 3.73 2.37 -8.88
C GLN A 27 3.26 2.17 -7.43
N TRP A 28 2.68 1.01 -7.14
CA TRP A 28 2.25 0.66 -5.79
C TRP A 28 1.97 -0.83 -5.62
N VAL A 29 2.07 -1.30 -4.39
CA VAL A 29 1.85 -2.69 -4.00
C VAL A 29 0.64 -2.81 -3.08
N VAL A 30 -0.14 -3.87 -3.29
CA VAL A 30 -1.23 -4.30 -2.41
C VAL A 30 -1.14 -5.80 -2.12
N LEU A 31 -1.87 -6.26 -1.10
CA LEU A 31 -2.12 -7.67 -0.87
C LEU A 31 -3.33 -8.13 -1.70
N GLN A 32 -3.08 -8.89 -2.76
CA GLN A 32 -4.16 -9.59 -3.45
C GLN A 32 -4.59 -10.78 -2.61
N GLN A 33 -5.88 -10.79 -2.24
CA GLN A 33 -6.45 -11.92 -1.51
C GLN A 33 -6.49 -13.16 -2.40
N GLY A 34 -6.26 -14.32 -1.79
CA GLY A 34 -6.37 -15.59 -2.49
C GLY A 34 -7.82 -15.92 -2.84
N TYR A 35 -7.99 -16.97 -3.65
CA TYR A 35 -9.29 -17.55 -3.95
C TYR A 35 -9.40 -18.89 -3.20
N PRO A 36 -9.91 -18.91 -1.94
CA PRO A 36 -9.91 -20.11 -1.11
C PRO A 36 -10.79 -21.22 -1.69
N ASN A 37 -11.90 -20.85 -2.33
CA ASN A 37 -12.78 -21.78 -3.06
C ASN A 37 -12.30 -22.04 -4.49
N GLY A 38 -11.22 -21.39 -4.91
CA GLY A 38 -10.70 -21.40 -6.26
C GLY A 38 -11.55 -20.60 -7.25
N ILE A 39 -10.99 -20.44 -8.45
CA ILE A 39 -11.67 -19.87 -9.61
C ILE A 39 -11.38 -20.73 -10.84
N PRO A 40 -12.32 -20.85 -11.79
CA PRO A 40 -12.05 -21.50 -13.05
C PRO A 40 -10.97 -20.73 -13.80
N ILE A 41 -9.92 -21.43 -14.24
CA ILE A 41 -8.82 -20.81 -14.98
C ILE A 41 -9.24 -20.47 -16.40
N ASN A 42 -8.76 -19.34 -16.92
CA ASN A 42 -9.01 -18.89 -18.29
C ASN A 42 -8.05 -19.54 -19.30
N ALA A 43 -8.29 -19.32 -20.59
CA ALA A 43 -7.44 -19.77 -21.69
C ALA A 43 -5.93 -19.44 -21.51
N ASN A 44 -5.59 -18.24 -21.02
CA ASN A 44 -4.20 -17.83 -20.82
C ASN A 44 -3.49 -18.72 -19.78
N THR A 45 -4.17 -18.99 -18.66
CA THR A 45 -3.62 -19.85 -17.60
C THR A 45 -3.57 -21.30 -18.06
N ALA A 46 -4.58 -21.76 -18.80
CA ALA A 46 -4.61 -23.10 -19.36
C ALA A 46 -3.43 -23.34 -20.32
N ALA A 47 -3.18 -22.39 -21.23
CA ALA A 47 -2.06 -22.45 -22.16
C ALA A 47 -0.70 -22.46 -21.44
N ALA A 48 -0.55 -21.66 -20.37
CA ALA A 48 0.71 -21.56 -19.63
C ALA A 48 1.00 -22.78 -18.72
N THR A 49 -0.04 -23.44 -18.21
CA THR A 49 0.10 -24.51 -17.21
C THR A 49 -0.15 -25.92 -17.75
N GLY A 50 -0.81 -26.03 -18.91
CA GLY A 50 -1.29 -27.31 -19.44
C GLY A 50 -2.53 -27.85 -18.72
N ILE A 51 -3.09 -27.11 -17.77
CA ILE A 51 -4.33 -27.48 -17.07
C ILE A 51 -5.52 -27.10 -17.96
N PRO A 52 -6.56 -27.94 -18.11
CA PRO A 52 -7.72 -27.61 -18.93
C PRO A 52 -8.40 -26.31 -18.50
N GLU A 53 -8.77 -25.47 -19.48
CA GLU A 53 -9.57 -24.26 -19.24
C GLU A 53 -10.86 -24.61 -18.47
N GLY A 54 -11.27 -23.75 -17.54
CA GLY A 54 -12.40 -23.98 -16.66
C GLY A 54 -12.10 -24.84 -15.43
N THR A 55 -10.92 -25.48 -15.35
CA THR A 55 -10.51 -26.18 -14.12
C THR A 55 -10.45 -25.21 -12.95
N VAL A 56 -11.10 -25.56 -11.84
CA VAL A 56 -11.12 -24.72 -10.64
C VAL A 56 -9.80 -24.86 -9.89
N CYS A 57 -8.99 -23.81 -9.92
CA CYS A 57 -7.70 -23.75 -9.21
C CYS A 57 -7.78 -22.80 -8.01
N ARG A 58 -7.18 -23.22 -6.89
CA ARG A 58 -7.03 -22.37 -5.69
C ARG A 58 -5.75 -21.56 -5.79
N PHE A 59 -5.87 -20.24 -5.73
CA PHE A 59 -4.72 -19.35 -5.67
C PHE A 59 -4.52 -18.84 -4.24
N ARG A 60 -3.28 -18.85 -3.77
CA ARG A 60 -2.91 -18.31 -2.45
C ARG A 60 -2.81 -16.77 -2.53
N PRO A 61 -2.92 -16.04 -1.41
CA PRO A 61 -2.64 -14.61 -1.40
C PRO A 61 -1.22 -14.30 -1.87
N TYR A 62 -1.04 -13.17 -2.55
CA TYR A 62 0.26 -12.70 -3.04
C TYR A 62 0.32 -11.17 -3.05
N LEU A 63 1.53 -10.62 -3.09
CA LEU A 63 1.71 -9.20 -3.31
C LEU A 63 1.54 -8.90 -4.80
N MET A 64 0.72 -7.90 -5.12
CA MET A 64 0.49 -7.47 -6.49
C MET A 64 1.02 -6.05 -6.66
N LEU A 65 1.86 -5.86 -7.66
CA LEU A 65 2.37 -4.56 -8.06
C LEU A 65 1.49 -4.01 -9.19
N HIS A 66 1.04 -2.78 -9.03
CA HIS A 66 0.62 -1.93 -10.13
C HIS A 66 1.85 -1.22 -10.67
N THR A 67 2.15 -1.47 -11.94
CA THR A 67 3.33 -0.93 -12.62
C THR A 67 3.07 0.49 -13.13
N ALA A 68 4.13 1.16 -13.58
CA ALA A 68 4.05 2.55 -14.04
C ALA A 68 3.16 2.74 -15.29
N ASP A 69 2.98 1.67 -16.09
CA ASP A 69 2.12 1.66 -17.29
C ASP A 69 0.66 1.28 -17.00
N GLY A 70 0.29 1.10 -15.72
CA GLY A 70 -1.07 0.76 -15.32
C GLY A 70 -1.40 -0.74 -15.36
N SER A 71 -0.42 -1.60 -15.67
CA SER A 71 -0.61 -3.05 -15.63
C SER A 71 -0.41 -3.64 -14.23
N PHE A 72 -0.77 -4.92 -14.07
CA PHE A 72 -0.68 -5.62 -12.79
C PHE A 72 0.19 -6.86 -12.92
N VAL A 73 1.09 -7.05 -11.97
CA VAL A 73 1.96 -8.23 -11.91
C VAL A 73 2.02 -8.79 -10.49
N PRO A 74 2.03 -10.12 -10.30
CA PRO A 74 2.49 -10.71 -9.06
C PRO A 74 3.92 -10.23 -8.76
N TRP A 75 4.15 -9.79 -7.54
CA TRP A 75 5.39 -9.14 -7.15
C TRP A 75 6.09 -9.89 -6.03
N ALA A 76 7.39 -10.09 -6.22
CA ALA A 76 8.30 -10.51 -5.18
C ALA A 76 9.23 -9.33 -4.87
N PRO A 77 9.30 -8.86 -3.61
CA PRO A 77 10.22 -7.79 -3.25
C PRO A 77 11.67 -8.23 -3.52
N SER A 78 12.42 -7.38 -4.19
CA SER A 78 13.87 -7.59 -4.34
C SER A 78 14.59 -7.34 -3.02
N VAL A 79 15.86 -7.74 -2.94
CA VAL A 79 16.69 -7.43 -1.75
C VAL A 79 16.78 -5.92 -1.51
N THR A 80 16.83 -5.10 -2.57
CA THR A 80 16.87 -3.64 -2.43
C THR A 80 15.53 -3.08 -1.95
N ASP A 81 14.40 -3.71 -2.29
CA ASP A 81 13.09 -3.34 -1.73
C ASP A 81 13.00 -3.66 -0.23
N VAL A 82 13.47 -4.85 0.18
CA VAL A 82 13.43 -5.29 1.58
C VAL A 82 14.32 -4.42 2.48
N LEU A 83 15.47 -3.96 1.96
CA LEU A 83 16.43 -3.14 2.72
C LEU A 83 16.15 -1.64 2.64
N ALA A 84 15.07 -1.21 1.99
CA ALA A 84 14.78 0.20 1.84
C ALA A 84 13.97 0.79 3.01
N ASP A 85 14.23 2.07 3.28
CA ASP A 85 13.58 2.87 4.33
C ASP A 85 12.75 4.04 3.75
N ASP A 86 12.47 3.99 2.44
CA ASP A 86 11.76 5.01 1.67
C ASP A 86 10.30 4.64 1.38
N TRP A 87 9.71 3.80 2.23
CA TRP A 87 8.34 3.34 2.08
C TRP A 87 7.32 4.33 2.63
N TYR A 88 6.17 4.39 1.98
CA TYR A 88 5.00 5.14 2.44
C TYR A 88 3.69 4.46 2.04
N GLY A 89 2.65 4.66 2.85
CA GLY A 89 1.31 4.21 2.57
C GLY A 89 0.56 5.20 1.67
N LEU A 90 -0.14 4.68 0.66
CA LEU A 90 -1.12 5.40 -0.12
C LEU A 90 -2.50 5.15 0.51
N VAL A 91 -3.18 6.24 0.85
CA VAL A 91 -4.52 6.17 1.41
C VAL A 91 -5.49 6.77 0.38
N PRO A 92 -6.61 6.11 0.08
CA PRO A 92 -7.58 6.61 -0.89
C PRO A 92 -8.12 7.99 -0.49
N SER A 93 -8.30 8.89 -1.45
CA SER A 93 -8.74 10.29 -1.23
C SER A 93 -10.15 10.39 -0.64
N ASP A 94 -11.01 9.42 -0.92
CA ASP A 94 -12.34 9.27 -0.35
C ASP A 94 -12.30 8.84 1.13
N LEU A 95 -11.27 8.08 1.53
CA LEU A 95 -11.00 7.78 2.95
C LEU A 95 -10.41 8.98 3.71
N MET A 96 -10.01 10.05 3.01
CA MET A 96 -9.52 11.29 3.62
C MET A 96 -10.62 12.28 4.00
N ALA A 97 -11.82 12.10 3.47
CA ALA A 97 -12.95 12.93 3.82
C ALA A 97 -13.42 12.62 5.25
N GLY A 98 -12.94 13.40 6.22
CA GLY A 98 -13.35 13.31 7.63
C GLY A 98 -12.33 12.70 8.58
N VAL A 99 -11.13 12.36 8.12
CA VAL A 99 -10.02 11.96 9.01
C VAL A 99 -9.42 13.21 9.66
N THR A 100 -9.69 13.39 10.96
CA THR A 100 -9.17 14.51 11.77
C THR A 100 -8.01 14.10 12.66
N ASP A 101 -7.79 12.80 12.88
CA ASP A 101 -6.69 12.26 13.66
C ASP A 101 -5.83 11.30 12.82
N TRP A 102 -4.64 11.78 12.48
CA TRP A 102 -3.66 11.10 11.65
C TRP A 102 -2.72 10.18 12.44
N SER A 103 -2.81 10.18 13.78
CA SER A 103 -1.97 9.34 14.64
C SER A 103 -2.20 7.84 14.43
N VAL A 104 -3.40 7.45 13.98
CA VAL A 104 -3.82 6.06 13.73
C VAL A 104 -3.13 5.43 12.51
N TYR A 105 -2.76 6.25 11.52
CA TYR A 105 -2.12 5.77 10.30
C TYR A 105 -0.60 5.78 10.36
N GLY A 106 0.02 6.30 11.43
CA GLY A 106 1.47 6.26 11.62
C GLY A 106 2.30 7.04 10.57
N TYR A 107 1.66 7.77 9.65
CA TYR A 107 2.34 8.50 8.59
C TYR A 107 2.33 10.00 8.87
N CYS A 108 3.41 10.45 9.47
CA CYS A 108 3.82 11.85 9.39
C CYS A 108 5.36 11.87 9.37
N THR A 109 6.03 11.94 8.19
CA THR A 109 7.31 12.68 7.91
C THR A 109 8.09 12.22 6.64
N PRO A 110 8.87 13.12 5.97
CA PRO A 110 9.71 14.19 6.57
C PRO A 110 9.56 15.58 5.94
N CYS A 111 8.79 16.46 6.58
CA CYS A 111 8.94 17.90 6.33
C CYS A 111 10.10 18.53 7.12
N GLY A 112 10.82 17.79 7.98
CA GLY A 112 11.88 18.36 8.82
C GLY A 112 11.39 19.47 9.77
N ALA A 113 10.08 19.65 9.90
CA ALA A 113 9.48 20.69 10.69
C ALA A 113 9.75 20.46 12.18
N THR A 114 10.40 21.44 12.81
CA THR A 114 10.36 21.62 14.25
C THR A 114 8.91 21.83 14.71
N ALA A 115 8.63 21.52 15.97
CA ALA A 115 7.32 21.73 16.58
C ALA A 115 6.75 23.13 16.22
N GLY A 116 5.53 23.16 15.68
CA GLY A 116 4.82 24.41 15.34
C GLY A 116 4.74 24.80 13.85
N GLN A 117 5.16 23.96 12.89
CA GLN A 117 4.96 24.22 11.45
C GLN A 117 3.92 23.30 10.79
N PRO A 118 3.17 23.78 9.78
CA PRO A 118 2.15 22.99 9.07
C PRO A 118 2.76 21.85 8.24
N CYS A 119 2.14 20.67 8.29
CA CYS A 119 2.58 19.49 7.55
C CYS A 119 2.15 19.58 6.08
N ARG A 120 3.10 19.37 5.15
CA ARG A 120 2.83 19.17 3.72
C ARG A 120 2.59 17.69 3.44
N TYR A 121 1.48 17.35 2.79
CA TYR A 121 1.23 16.01 2.25
C TYR A 121 1.07 16.07 0.73
N ILE A 122 1.36 14.95 0.06
CA ILE A 122 1.14 14.78 -1.37
C ILE A 122 -0.23 14.13 -1.55
N THR A 123 -1.12 14.79 -2.27
CA THR A 123 -2.44 14.26 -2.61
C THR A 123 -2.34 13.13 -3.66
N GLY A 124 -3.39 12.33 -3.82
CA GLY A 124 -3.39 11.18 -4.74
C GLY A 124 -3.16 11.52 -6.23
N ASP A 125 -3.15 12.80 -6.59
CA ASP A 125 -2.84 13.36 -7.91
C ASP A 125 -1.38 13.86 -8.03
N GLY A 126 -0.56 13.74 -6.98
CA GLY A 126 0.83 14.19 -6.95
C GLY A 126 1.02 15.68 -6.58
N SER A 127 -0.06 16.41 -6.27
CA SER A 127 0.03 17.84 -5.90
C SER A 127 0.45 18.04 -4.44
N PRO A 128 1.29 19.03 -4.10
CA PRO A 128 1.60 19.37 -2.71
C PRO A 128 0.46 20.20 -2.09
N ALA A 129 -0.05 19.77 -0.93
CA ALA A 129 -1.07 20.49 -0.16
C ALA A 129 -0.56 20.83 1.25
N GLU A 130 -0.85 22.05 1.73
CA GLU A 130 -0.58 22.50 3.10
C GLU A 130 -1.86 22.45 3.95
N GLN A 131 -1.80 21.87 5.15
CA GLN A 131 -2.89 21.98 6.14
C GLN A 131 -2.50 22.91 7.29
N PRO A 132 -3.36 23.88 7.68
CA PRO A 132 -3.12 24.68 8.87
C PRO A 132 -3.46 23.89 10.15
N GLY A 133 -2.50 23.78 11.07
CA GLY A 133 -2.80 23.73 12.51
C GLY A 133 -2.86 22.39 13.25
N THR A 134 -2.06 21.36 12.93
CA THR A 134 -2.00 20.14 13.76
C THR A 134 -0.66 19.97 14.46
N GLU A 135 -0.62 20.30 15.76
CA GLU A 135 0.44 19.85 16.66
C GLU A 135 0.32 18.33 16.89
N ARG A 136 1.45 17.63 17.01
CA ARG A 136 1.52 16.16 17.14
C ARG A 136 0.88 15.68 18.46
N PRO A 137 -0.12 14.78 18.44
CA PRO A 137 -0.45 13.98 19.63
C PRO A 137 0.59 12.85 19.80
N ALA A 138 0.92 12.50 21.04
CA ALA A 138 1.79 11.37 21.37
C ALA A 138 1.20 10.05 20.84
N ALA A 139 2.03 9.23 20.19
CA ALA A 139 1.61 7.99 19.55
C ALA A 139 0.95 7.02 20.54
N HIS A 140 -0.35 6.78 20.39
CA HIS A 140 -1.06 5.68 21.03
C HIS A 140 -1.28 4.55 20.01
N PHE A 141 -0.58 3.43 20.18
CA PHE A 141 -0.88 2.18 19.47
C PHE A 141 -2.26 1.65 19.93
N TYR A 142 -3.22 1.50 19.01
CA TYR A 142 -4.47 0.79 19.31
C TYR A 142 -4.70 -0.40 18.36
N ARG A 143 -4.98 -1.55 18.99
CA ARG A 143 -5.31 -2.85 18.40
C ARG A 143 -6.66 -2.84 17.67
N GLU A 144 -6.68 -3.61 16.58
CA GLU A 144 -7.78 -4.37 15.96
C GLU A 144 -9.22 -3.85 16.11
N ARG A 145 -9.85 -3.51 14.98
CA ARG A 145 -11.29 -3.67 14.81
C ARG A 145 -11.55 -4.87 13.89
N LYS A 146 -12.00 -5.99 14.49
CA LYS A 146 -12.74 -7.02 13.75
C LYS A 146 -13.96 -6.34 13.13
N LEU A 147 -14.06 -6.38 11.81
CA LEU A 147 -15.31 -6.03 11.12
C LEU A 147 -16.19 -7.28 11.10
N SER A 148 -17.37 -7.14 11.70
CA SER A 148 -18.50 -8.05 11.69
C SER A 148 -19.16 -8.13 10.31
#